data_AF-Q1YR02-F1
#
_entry.id   AF-Q1YR02-F1
#
_cell.length_a   1.000
_cell.length_b   1.000
_cell.length_c   1.000
_cell.angle_alpha   90.00
_cell.angle_beta   90.00
_cell.angle_gamma   90.00
#
_symmetry.space_group_name_H-M   'P 1'
#
loop_
_entity.id
_entity.type
_entity.pdbx_description
1 polymer ?
#
loop_
_entity_poly.entity_id
_entity_poly.type
_entity_poly.pdbx_seq_one_letter_code
_entity_poly.pdbx_strand_id
1 'polypeptide(L)' 'MAEENKLSDEDLARVRSVTNSGYNSTERQPFRPLRLLAVLWVVVSVLGGVSWLIGKNTGFI' A
#
# COMPACT_ATOMS: atom_id res chain seq x y z
N MET A 1 -5.92 -23.41 -21.14
CA MET A 1 -4.93 -24.20 -20.40
C MET A 1 -5.60 -24.62 -19.10
N ALA A 2 -6.10 -25.84 -18.99
CA ALA A 2 -6.46 -26.37 -17.68
C ALA A 2 -5.13 -26.65 -16.98
N GLU A 3 -4.83 -25.95 -15.88
CA GLU A 3 -3.67 -26.31 -15.07
C GLU A 3 -3.90 -27.72 -14.54
N GLU A 4 -3.09 -28.65 -15.00
CA GLU A 4 -3.00 -29.98 -14.41
C GLU A 4 -2.53 -29.79 -12.98
N ASN A 5 -3.32 -30.27 -12.01
CA ASN A 5 -3.01 -30.13 -10.60
C ASN A 5 -1.75 -30.96 -10.29
N LYS A 6 -0.60 -30.28 -10.19
CA LYS A 6 0.73 -30.91 -10.04
C LYS A 6 1.00 -31.48 -8.65
N LEU A 7 0.07 -31.31 -7.72
CA LEU A 7 0.20 -31.73 -6.34
C LEU A 7 -0.89 -32.76 -6.04
N SER A 8 -0.50 -33.81 -5.33
CA SER A 8 -1.45 -34.73 -4.72
C SER A 8 -2.32 -34.00 -3.69
N ASP A 9 -3.48 -34.55 -3.36
CA ASP A 9 -4.39 -33.95 -2.37
C ASP A 9 -3.72 -33.82 -0.99
N GLU A 10 -2.86 -34.77 -0.63
CA GLU A 10 -2.06 -34.75 0.61
C GLU A 10 -1.04 -33.61 0.61
N ASP A 11 -0.36 -33.37 -0.51
CA ASP A 11 0.63 -32.30 -0.62
C ASP A 11 -0.06 -30.93 -0.64
N LEU A 12 -1.21 -30.82 -1.32
CA LEU A 12 -2.05 -29.64 -1.25
C LEU A 12 -2.53 -29.35 0.17
N ALA A 13 -2.94 -30.37 0.92
CA ALA A 13 -3.34 -30.22 2.31
C ALA A 13 -2.19 -29.71 3.18
N ARG A 14 -0.96 -30.22 2.95
CA ARG A 14 0.26 -29.75 3.63
C ARG A 14 0.61 -28.31 3.27
N VAL A 15 0.49 -27.92 2.01
CA VAL A 15 0.75 -26.53 1.59
C VAL A 15 -0.26 -25.59 2.24
N ARG A 16 -1.56 -25.93 2.18
CA ARG A 16 -2.64 -25.12 2.77
C ARG A 16 -2.49 -24.94 4.27
N SER A 17 -2.00 -25.95 4.99
CA SER A 17 -1.82 -25.84 6.44
C SER A 17 -0.76 -24.79 6.81
N VAL A 18 0.24 -24.55 5.96
CA VAL A 18 1.29 -23.56 6.16
C VAL A 18 0.93 -22.19 5.58
N THR A 19 0.30 -22.14 4.40
CA THR A 19 -0.02 -20.85 3.74
C THR A 19 -1.22 -20.14 4.35
N ASN A 20 -2.20 -20.89 4.89
CA ASN A 20 -3.36 -20.29 5.57
C ASN A 20 -3.10 -20.00 7.04
N SER A 21 -2.04 -20.56 7.65
CA SER A 21 -1.65 -20.25 9.02
C SER A 21 -0.69 -19.06 9.06
N GLY A 22 -1.21 -17.88 8.75
CA GLY A 22 -0.46 -16.64 8.91
C GLY A 22 -0.21 -16.33 10.39
N TYR A 23 0.98 -16.66 10.91
CA TYR A 23 1.45 -16.24 12.25
C TYR A 23 1.44 -14.70 12.43
N ASN A 24 1.36 -13.96 11.32
CA ASN A 24 1.29 -12.50 11.24
C ASN A 24 -0.08 -12.00 10.73
N SER A 25 -1.16 -12.69 11.10
CA SER A 25 -2.53 -12.18 10.93
C SER A 25 -2.79 -11.12 12.01
N THR A 26 -2.56 -9.86 11.67
CA THR A 26 -2.99 -8.72 12.48
C THR A 26 -4.30 -8.20 11.92
N GLU A 27 -5.15 -7.60 12.77
CA GLU A 27 -6.33 -6.88 12.28
C GLU A 27 -5.86 -5.70 11.42
N ARG A 28 -6.03 -5.82 10.10
CA ARG A 28 -5.63 -4.78 9.14
C ARG A 28 -6.86 -3.95 8.80
N GLN A 29 -6.79 -2.66 9.11
CA GLN A 29 -7.77 -1.71 8.58
C GLN A 29 -7.79 -1.80 7.04
N PRO A 30 -8.97 -1.72 6.41
CA PRO A 30 -9.07 -1.78 4.95
C PRO A 30 -8.24 -0.64 4.34
N PHE A 31 -7.47 -0.96 3.31
CA PHE A 31 -6.68 0.04 2.61
C PHE A 31 -7.61 1.08 1.96
N ARG A 32 -7.41 2.36 2.28
CA ARG A 32 -8.20 3.49 1.79
C ARG A 32 -7.36 4.36 0.84
N PRO A 33 -7.21 3.99 -0.45
CA PRO A 33 -6.27 4.65 -1.36
C PRO A 33 -6.55 6.14 -1.54
N LEU A 34 -7.83 6.52 -1.64
CA LEU A 34 -8.22 7.93 -1.79
C LEU A 34 -7.90 8.77 -0.54
N ARG A 35 -8.01 8.18 0.65
CA ARG A 35 -7.64 8.87 1.90
C ARG A 35 -6.13 9.12 1.95
N LEU A 36 -5.34 8.12 1.56
CA LEU A 36 -3.89 8.23 1.50
C LEU A 36 -3.46 9.28 0.46
N LEU A 37 -4.08 9.28 -0.72
CA LEU A 37 -3.85 10.28 -1.76
C LEU A 37 -4.20 11.70 -1.28
N ALA A 38 -5.34 11.88 -0.61
CA ALA A 38 -5.76 13.18 -0.11
C ALA A 38 -4.76 13.76 0.91
N VAL A 39 -4.30 12.93 1.85
CA VAL A 39 -3.28 13.34 2.85
C VAL A 39 -1.98 13.74 2.15
N LEU A 40 -1.50 12.91 1.21
CA LEU A 40 -0.28 13.21 0.46
C LEU A 40 -0.41 14.52 -0.31
N TRP A 41 -1.54 14.71 -1.01
CA TRP A 41 -1.80 15.90 -1.80
C TRP A 41 -1.80 17.17 -0.93
N VAL A 42 -2.43 17.13 0.24
CA VAL A 42 -2.43 18.26 1.20
C VAL A 42 -1.00 18.59 1.63
N VAL A 43 -0.22 17.60 2.05
CA VAL A 43 1.16 17.83 2.52
C VAL A 43 2.02 18.46 1.43
N VAL A 44 1.99 17.89 0.22
CA VAL A 44 2.76 18.42 -0.92
C VAL A 44 2.30 19.83 -1.30
N SER A 45 1.00 20.10 -1.29
CA SER A 45 0.45 21.42 -1.63
C SER A 45 0.85 22.48 -0.61
N VAL A 46 0.83 22.15 0.69
CA VAL A 46 1.27 23.06 1.75
C VAL A 46 2.75 23.38 1.61
N LEU A 47 3.60 22.35 1.45
CA LEU A 47 5.04 22.56 1.27
C LEU A 47 5.35 23.38 0.02
N GLY A 48 4.67 23.08 -1.10
CA GLY A 48 4.77 23.86 -2.34
C GLY A 48 4.33 25.31 -2.15
N GLY A 49 3.21 25.54 -1.46
CA GLY A 49 2.71 26.88 -1.15
C GLY A 49 3.68 27.69 -0.29
N VAL A 50 4.26 27.08 0.75
CA VAL A 50 5.29 27.72 1.60
C VAL A 50 6.54 28.04 0.78
N SER A 51 7.03 27.09 -0.02
CA SER A 51 8.19 27.31 -0.88
C SER A 51 7.96 28.45 -1.88
N TRP A 52 6.77 28.53 -2.47
CA TRP A 52 6.40 29.59 -3.39
C TRP A 52 6.34 30.96 -2.70
N LEU A 53 5.75 31.03 -1.50
CA LEU A 53 5.70 32.24 -0.67
C LEU A 53 7.10 32.77 -0.35
N ILE A 54 8.01 31.87 0.05
CA ILE A 54 9.42 32.22 0.31
C ILE A 54 10.05 32.76 -0.97
N GLY A 55 9.94 32.02 -2.08
CA GLY A 55 10.51 32.41 -3.37
C GLY A 55 10.09 33.80 -3.82
N LYS A 56 8.78 34.09 -3.72
CA LYS A 56 8.21 35.41 -4.02
C LYS A 56 8.76 36.52 -3.12
N ASN A 57 8.88 36.28 -1.82
CA ASN A 57 9.37 37.29 -0.88
C ASN A 57 10.87 37.57 -1.03
N THR A 58 11.63 36.60 -1.53
CA THR A 58 13.08 36.72 -1.79
C THR A 58 13.43 37.21 -3.20
N GLY A 59 12.43 37.35 -4.09
CA GLY A 59 12.62 37.80 -5.47
C GLY A 59 13.19 36.75 -6.42
N PHE A 60 13.13 35.46 -6.07
CA PHE A 60 13.48 34.35 -6.98
C PHE A 60 12.38 34.07 -8.01
N ILE A 61 11.15 34.48 -7.70
CA ILE A 61 9.93 34.38 -8.53
C ILE A 61 9.24 35.74 -8.44
#